data_AF-A0A139NDD8-F1
#
_entry.id   AF-A0A139NDD8-F1
#
_cell.length_a   1.000
_cell.length_b   1.000
_cell.length_c   1.000
_cell.angle_alpha   90.00
_cell.angle_beta   90.00
_cell.angle_gamma   90.00
#
_symmetry.space_group_name_H-M   'P 1'
#
loop_
_entity.id
_entity.type
_entity.pdbx_description
1 polymer ?
#
loop_
_entity_poly.entity_id
_entity_poly.type
_entity_poly.pdbx_seq_one_letter_code
_entity_poly.pdbx_strand_id
1 'polypeptide(L)'
;MKKKVPDAVFIFLTPPDLEELQDRLVGRGTDSPEVIAQRIEKAKEEIALMREYDYAIVNDEVPLAADRVKRVIEAEHFRVDRIIGHYQEMLPKVEAVQR
;
A
#
# COMPACT_ATOMS: atom_id res chain seq x y z
N MET A 1 -1.81 9.85 -9.54
CA MET A 1 -1.33 8.55 -10.06
C MET A 1 -2.47 7.59 -10.35
N LYS A 2 -3.41 7.37 -9.41
CA LYS A 2 -4.60 6.50 -9.59
C LYS A 2 -5.38 6.69 -10.91
N LYS A 3 -5.52 7.92 -11.42
CA LYS A 3 -6.19 8.19 -12.71
C LYS A 3 -5.48 7.61 -13.94
N LYS A 4 -4.18 7.32 -13.86
CA LYS A 4 -3.39 6.78 -14.98
C LYS A 4 -3.38 5.25 -15.02
N VAL A 5 -3.53 4.60 -13.86
CA VAL A 5 -3.56 3.14 -13.73
C VAL A 5 -4.65 2.79 -12.72
N PRO A 6 -5.91 2.64 -13.16
CA PRO A 6 -7.06 2.46 -12.26
C PRO A 6 -7.01 1.15 -11.47
N ASP A 7 -6.33 0.13 -12.00
CA ASP A 7 -6.26 -1.21 -11.38
C ASP A 7 -5.01 -1.40 -10.49
N ALA A 8 -4.19 -0.35 -10.33
CA ALA A 8 -3.02 -0.39 -9.48
C ALA A 8 -3.41 -0.34 -7.99
N VAL A 9 -2.70 -1.13 -7.20
CA VAL A 9 -2.86 -1.19 -5.75
C VAL A 9 -1.74 -0.38 -5.12
N PHE A 10 -2.10 0.66 -4.37
CA PHE A 10 -1.17 1.57 -3.73
C PHE A 10 -1.02 1.20 -2.26
N ILE A 11 0.20 0.82 -1.86
CA ILE A 11 0.53 0.48 -0.47
C ILE A 11 1.43 1.58 0.11
N PHE A 12 1.00 2.16 1.22
CA PHE A 12 1.78 3.12 1.99
C PHE A 12 2.54 2.37 3.10
N LEU A 13 3.88 2.48 3.10
CA LEU A 13 4.71 1.96 4.19
C LEU A 13 4.94 3.07 5.20
N THR A 14 4.46 2.86 6.43
CA THR A 14 4.51 3.85 7.51
C THR A 14 5.38 3.36 8.66
N PRO A 15 6.10 4.23 9.38
CA PRO A 15 6.67 3.86 10.67
C PRO A 15 5.56 3.48 11.68
N PRO A 16 5.87 2.68 12.71
CA PRO A 16 4.91 2.31 13.77
C PRO A 16 4.31 3.53 14.48
N ASP A 17 5.12 4.54 14.76
CA ASP A 17 4.65 5.83 15.26
C ASP A 17 5.62 6.97 14.89
N LEU A 18 5.15 8.21 15.06
CA LEU A 18 5.92 9.42 14.79
C LEU A 18 7.01 9.67 15.84
N GLU A 19 6.84 9.14 17.05
CA GLU A 19 7.75 9.33 18.19
C GLU A 19 9.01 8.47 18.01
N GLU A 20 8.87 7.24 17.57
CA GLU A 20 9.91 6.31 17.17
C GLU A 20 10.61 6.80 15.90
N LEU A 21 9.90 7.44 14.96
CA LEU A 21 10.54 8.14 13.84
C LEU A 21 11.45 9.27 14.35
N GLN A 22 10.98 10.07 15.31
CA GLN A 22 11.77 11.11 15.95
C GLN A 22 12.97 10.52 16.70
N ASP A 23 12.79 9.47 17.49
CA ASP A 23 13.84 8.81 18.26
C ASP A 23 14.90 8.17 17.36
N ARG A 24 14.51 7.59 16.22
CA ARG A 24 15.46 7.06 15.22
C ARG A 24 16.25 8.17 14.52
N LEU A 25 15.65 9.35 14.33
CA LEU A 25 16.34 10.50 13.74
C LEU A 25 17.30 11.15 14.74
N VAL A 26 16.87 11.32 15.99
CA VAL A 26 17.68 11.86 17.10
C VAL A 26 18.82 10.89 17.44
N GLY A 27 18.53 9.60 17.58
CA GLY A 27 19.47 8.56 18.02
C GLY A 27 20.60 8.28 17.03
N ARG A 28 20.46 8.68 15.76
CA ARG A 28 21.56 8.62 14.79
C ARG A 28 22.62 9.71 15.02
N GLY A 29 22.30 10.76 15.79
CA GLY A 29 23.24 11.81 16.20
C GLY A 29 23.83 12.65 15.05
N THR A 30 23.37 12.47 13.81
CA THR A 30 23.93 13.07 12.60
C THR A 30 23.12 14.25 12.06
N ASP A 31 21.89 14.46 12.54
CA ASP A 31 20.97 15.50 12.07
C ASP A 31 20.80 16.59 13.14
N SER A 32 20.77 17.87 12.74
CA SER A 32 20.53 18.98 13.66
C SER A 32 19.05 19.05 14.10
N PRO A 33 18.74 19.73 15.23
CA PRO A 33 17.36 19.89 15.68
C PRO A 33 16.42 20.49 14.63
N GLU A 34 16.88 21.45 13.81
CA GLU A 34 16.07 22.00 12.71
C GLU A 34 15.76 20.97 11.62
N VAL A 35 16.73 20.11 11.28
CA VAL A 35 16.55 19.06 10.27
C VAL A 35 15.55 18.01 10.77
N ILE A 36 15.59 17.68 12.06
CA ILE A 36 14.64 16.74 12.67
C ILE A 36 13.22 17.32 12.63
N ALA A 37 13.05 18.59 12.99
CA ALA A 37 11.75 19.26 12.92
C ALA A 37 11.17 19.29 11.50
N GLN A 38 12.00 19.59 10.49
CA GLN A 38 11.57 19.55 9.08
C GLN A 38 11.15 18.15 8.64
N ARG A 39 11.86 17.10 9.06
CA ARG A 39 11.51 15.71 8.75
C ARG A 39 10.20 15.27 9.41
N ILE A 40 9.96 15.68 10.66
CA ILE A 40 8.70 15.40 11.35
C ILE A 40 7.53 16.09 10.64
N GLU A 41 7.69 17.36 10.25
CA GLU A 41 6.63 18.08 9.56
C GLU A 41 6.31 17.44 8.21
N LYS A 42 7.35 17.03 7.47
CA LYS A 42 7.20 16.25 6.25
C LYS A 42 6.49 14.91 6.48
N ALA A 43 6.78 14.20 7.57
CA ALA A 43 6.08 12.97 7.90
C ALA A 43 4.58 13.19 8.13
N LYS A 44 4.18 14.33 8.73
CA LYS A 44 2.76 14.69 8.87
C LYS A 44 2.10 14.96 7.52
N GLU A 45 2.79 15.65 6.61
CA GLU A 45 2.30 15.86 5.24
C GLU A 45 2.15 14.53 4.49
N GLU A 46 3.08 13.61 4.65
CA GLU A 46 3.02 12.27 4.05
C GLU A 46 1.86 11.43 4.63
N ILE A 47 1.55 11.56 5.93
CA ILE A 47 0.36 10.94 6.53
C ILE A 47 -0.94 11.51 5.91
N ALA A 48 -0.99 12.80 5.58
CA ALA A 48 -2.16 13.37 4.90
C ALA A 48 -2.37 12.73 3.52
N LEU A 49 -1.28 12.40 2.82
CA LEU A 49 -1.29 11.70 1.53
C LEU A 49 -1.69 10.22 1.65
N MET A 50 -1.56 9.61 2.83
CA MET A 50 -1.97 8.21 3.08
C MET A 50 -3.42 7.94 2.68
N ARG A 51 -4.30 8.95 2.76
CA ARG A 51 -5.71 8.87 2.33
C ARG A 51 -5.89 8.52 0.86
N GLU A 52 -4.87 8.72 0.03
CA GLU A 52 -4.90 8.39 -1.39
C GLU A 52 -4.47 6.94 -1.68
N TYR A 53 -3.99 6.19 -0.69
CA TYR A 53 -3.53 4.81 -0.83
C TYR A 53 -4.65 3.81 -0.51
N ASP A 54 -4.48 2.56 -0.98
CA ASP A 54 -5.46 1.49 -0.75
C ASP A 54 -5.17 0.73 0.54
N TYR A 55 -3.90 0.64 0.93
CA TYR A 55 -3.45 -0.03 2.15
C TYR A 55 -2.36 0.78 2.86
N ALA A 56 -2.31 0.70 4.19
CA ALA A 56 -1.21 1.19 5.01
C ALA A 56 -0.59 0.03 5.80
N ILE A 57 0.74 -0.11 5.73
CA ILE A 57 1.48 -1.18 6.40
C ILE A 57 2.56 -0.55 7.28
N VAL A 58 2.54 -0.92 8.56
CA VAL A 58 3.59 -0.54 9.51
C VAL A 58 4.89 -1.26 9.16
N ASN A 59 6.00 -0.52 9.16
CA ASN A 59 7.36 -0.96 8.91
C ASN A 59 8.21 -0.82 10.19
N ASP A 60 7.84 -1.62 11.18
CA ASP A 60 8.55 -1.89 12.44
C ASP A 60 9.80 -2.76 12.18
N GLU A 61 9.59 -3.91 11.54
CA GLU A 61 10.63 -4.87 11.17
C GLU A 61 10.50 -5.22 9.69
N VAL A 62 11.62 -5.10 8.96
CA VAL A 62 11.66 -5.34 7.50
C VAL A 62 11.06 -6.71 7.11
N PRO A 63 11.39 -7.83 7.79
CA PRO A 63 10.80 -9.13 7.43
C PRO A 63 9.28 -9.18 7.64
N LEU A 64 8.77 -8.56 8.71
CA LEU A 64 7.34 -8.52 9.01
C LEU A 64 6.59 -7.64 8.01
N ALA A 65 7.12 -6.46 7.70
CA ALA A 65 6.56 -5.57 6.69
C ALA A 65 6.49 -6.25 5.32
N ALA A 66 7.55 -6.97 4.93
CA ALA A 66 7.57 -7.73 3.68
C ALA A 66 6.49 -8.83 3.65
N ASP A 67 6.30 -9.56 4.76
CA ASP A 67 5.24 -10.56 4.86
C ASP A 67 3.84 -9.93 4.77
N ARG A 68 3.62 -8.81 5.45
CA ARG A 68 2.35 -8.05 5.37
C ARG A 68 2.06 -7.59 3.93
N VAL A 69 3.08 -7.10 3.20
CA VAL A 69 2.95 -6.71 1.79
C VAL A 69 2.56 -7.92 0.91
N LYS A 70 3.20 -9.08 1.12
CA LYS A 70 2.84 -10.31 0.39
C LYS A 70 1.38 -10.68 0.60
N ARG A 71 0.87 -10.60 1.83
CA ARG A 71 -0.53 -10.90 2.14
C ARG A 71 -1.50 -9.96 1.41
N VAL A 72 -1.16 -8.68 1.28
CA VAL A 72 -1.96 -7.73 0.48
C VAL A 72 -1.97 -8.15 -0.99
N ILE A 73 -0.82 -8.50 -1.56
CA ILE A 73 -0.71 -8.95 -2.95
C ILE A 73 -1.55 -10.23 -3.17
N GLU A 74 -1.46 -11.19 -2.25
CA GLU A 74 -2.24 -12.43 -2.31
C GLU A 74 -3.75 -12.14 -2.24
N ALA A 75 -4.18 -11.28 -1.32
CA ALA A 75 -5.58 -10.88 -1.21
C ALA A 75 -6.10 -10.18 -2.48
N GLU A 76 -5.28 -9.33 -3.10
CA GLU A 76 -5.65 -8.63 -4.33
C GLU A 76 -5.85 -9.58 -5.51
N HIS A 77 -5.14 -10.72 -5.56
CA HIS A 77 -5.39 -11.75 -6.57
C HIS A 77 -6.77 -12.41 -6.43
N PHE A 78 -7.38 -12.38 -5.24
CA PHE A 78 -8.69 -12.99 -4.98
C PHE A 78 -9.88 -12.08 -5.26
N ARG A 79 -9.66 -10.85 -5.71
CA ARG A 79 -10.77 -9.94 -6.01
C ARG A 79 -11.61 -10.45 -7.18
N VAL A 80 -12.93 -10.36 -7.02
CA VAL A 80 -13.90 -10.85 -8.01
C VAL A 80 -13.69 -10.21 -9.37
N ASP A 81 -13.44 -8.91 -9.42
CA ASP A 81 -13.19 -8.17 -10.67
C ASP A 81 -11.96 -8.67 -11.44
N ARG A 82 -10.96 -9.26 -10.75
CA ARG A 82 -9.79 -9.86 -11.38
C ARG A 82 -9.98 -11.31 -11.83
N ILE A 83 -10.86 -12.07 -11.16
CA ILE A 83 -11.03 -13.51 -11.45
C ILE A 83 -12.24 -13.80 -12.35
N ILE A 84 -13.28 -12.96 -12.34
CA ILE A 84 -14.55 -13.24 -13.04
C ILE A 84 -14.37 -13.51 -14.53
N GLY A 85 -13.42 -12.85 -15.19
CA GLY A 85 -13.09 -13.10 -16.60
C GLY A 85 -12.67 -14.54 -16.87
N HIS A 86 -11.86 -15.14 -15.99
CA HIS A 86 -11.44 -16.53 -16.10
C HIS A 86 -12.63 -17.50 -16.00
N TYR A 87 -13.56 -17.28 -15.06
CA TYR A 87 -14.74 -18.13 -14.93
C TYR A 87 -15.73 -17.95 -16.09
N GLN A 88 -15.84 -16.75 -16.66
CA GLN A 88 -16.67 -16.52 -17.84
C GLN A 88 -16.16 -17.29 -19.07
N GLU A 89 -14.84 -17.44 -19.22
CA GLU A 89 -14.23 -18.26 -20.27
C GLU A 89 -14.49 -19.76 -20.09
N MET A 90 -14.67 -20.23 -18.85
CA MET A 90 -15.01 -21.62 -18.54
C MET A 90 -16.47 -21.96 -18.83
N LEU A 91 -17.35 -20.95 -18.95
CA LEU A 91 -18.75 -21.20 -19.26
C LEU A 91 -18.89 -21.67 -20.72
N PRO A 92 -19.70 -22.72 -20.98
CA PRO A 92 -19.99 -23.10 -22.34
C PRO A 92 -20.61 -21.90 -23.06
N LYS A 93 -20.04 -21.54 -24.22
CA LYS A 93 -20.66 -20.56 -25.10
C LYS A 93 -22.02 -21.11 -25.46
N VAL A 94 -23.07 -20.49 -24.90
CA VAL A 94 -24.44 -20.87 -25.24
C VAL A 94 -24.57 -20.62 -26.73
N GLU A 95 -24.66 -21.70 -27.52
CA GLU A 95 -25.04 -21.57 -28.91
C GLU A 95 -26.40 -20.90 -28.91
N ALA A 96 -26.44 -19.66 -29.41
CA ALA A 96 -27.68 -18.96 -29.63
C ALA A 96 -28.51 -19.84 -30.56
N VAL A 97 -29.52 -20.52 -29.98
CA VAL A 97 -30.51 -21.26 -30.75
C VAL A 97 -31.22 -20.25 -31.63
N GLN A 98 -30.81 -20.20 -32.90
CA GLN A 98 -31.47 -19.43 -33.94
C GLN A 98 -32.90 -19.96 -34.06
N ARG A 99 -33.87 -19.11 -33.76
CA ARG A 99 -35.28 -19.26 -34.12
C ARG A 99 -35.65 -18.14 -35.10
#